data_AF-A0A101W5L4-F1
#
_entry.id   AF-A0A101W5L4-F1
#
_cell.length_a   1.000
_cell.length_b   1.000
_cell.length_c   1.000
_cell.angle_alpha   90.00
_cell.angle_beta   90.00
_cell.angle_gamma   90.00
#
_symmetry.space_group_name_H-M   'P 1'
#
loop_
_entity.id
_entity.type
_entity.pdbx_description
1 polymer ?
#
loop_
_entity_poly.entity_id
_entity_poly.type
_entity_poly.pdbx_seq_one_letter_code
_entity_poly.pdbx_strand_id
1 'polypeptide(L)'
;MTNALFNRMTIVAAAEVVSEFNAHSDMEVLEVQWGISGRCSGSSKSARVADLARITAEEQMDVMTIHGSVPIGRALVEAAILAPPRVKSTLAWRKLVAGLRFDGYEIIEDQAESLAVNQWGGSQTETTVRLVRMLPSDLPGLDFREAESEVELLLDRHGFSVALGHLRQAVAAFSRGEWSSANGALRNFYESYLNEIAVALGYAEDGDGKAKRDYLGRLQSPFLLTDYNEWHANNQKPQYVQGLMNRMHPHGGHPGLSEEEDATFRLQISLVTARLFLRRFDRRRA
;
A
#
# COMPACT_ATOMS: atom_id res chain seq x y z
N MET A 1 -5.96 -0.97 -19.46
CA MET A 1 -5.11 0.20 -19.15
C MET A 1 -4.10 -0.24 -18.11
N THR A 2 -2.85 -0.45 -18.51
CA THR A 2 -1.75 -0.85 -17.63
C THR A 2 -1.43 0.31 -16.70
N ASN A 3 -1.97 0.26 -15.50
CA ASN A 3 -1.66 1.19 -14.42
C ASN A 3 -0.14 1.22 -14.22
N ALA A 4 0.46 2.41 -14.06
CA ALA A 4 1.88 2.54 -13.73
C ALA A 4 2.18 1.65 -12.52
N LEU A 5 3.20 0.78 -12.60
CA LEU A 5 3.40 -0.35 -11.68
C LEU A 5 3.57 0.07 -10.20
N PHE A 6 4.03 1.30 -9.95
CA PHE A 6 4.31 1.87 -8.63
C PHE A 6 3.66 3.25 -8.48
N ASN A 7 3.27 3.61 -7.26
CA ASN A 7 2.67 4.91 -6.98
C ASN A 7 3.74 6.03 -6.96
N ARG A 8 3.30 7.31 -7.03
CA ARG A 8 4.22 8.46 -7.10
C ARG A 8 5.13 8.56 -5.87
N MET A 9 4.66 8.19 -4.68
CA MET A 9 5.47 8.21 -3.46
C MET A 9 6.59 7.17 -3.55
N THR A 10 6.30 5.95 -4.02
CA THR A 10 7.30 4.90 -4.25
C THR A 10 8.34 5.35 -5.28
N ILE A 11 7.90 5.94 -6.40
CA ILE A 11 8.79 6.44 -7.45
C ILE A 11 9.70 7.57 -6.94
N VAL A 12 9.15 8.53 -6.21
CA VAL A 12 9.93 9.62 -5.61
C VAL A 12 10.92 9.08 -4.59
N ALA A 13 10.50 8.18 -3.69
CA ALA A 13 11.38 7.58 -2.70
C ALA A 13 12.49 6.74 -3.34
N ALA A 14 12.20 6.01 -4.42
CA ALA A 14 13.20 5.28 -5.19
C ALA A 14 14.26 6.22 -5.79
N ALA A 15 13.84 7.35 -6.39
CA ALA A 15 14.76 8.36 -6.90
C ALA A 15 15.60 9.01 -5.79
N GLU A 16 14.99 9.32 -4.63
CA GLU A 16 15.70 9.82 -3.44
C GLU A 16 16.80 8.81 -3.03
N VAL A 17 16.44 7.53 -2.87
CA VAL A 17 17.37 6.43 -2.50
C VAL A 17 18.53 6.32 -3.49
N VAL A 18 18.25 6.28 -4.80
CA VAL A 18 19.29 6.22 -5.84
C VAL A 18 20.28 7.38 -5.70
N SER A 19 19.79 8.58 -5.41
CA SER A 19 20.64 9.78 -5.27
C SER A 19 21.55 9.77 -4.02
N GLU A 20 21.21 9.02 -2.98
CA GLU A 20 21.96 8.93 -1.73
C GLU A 20 23.26 8.11 -1.85
N PHE A 21 23.34 7.21 -2.83
CA PHE A 21 24.54 6.41 -3.09
C PHE A 21 25.20 6.60 -4.44
N ASN A 22 24.59 7.32 -5.38
CA ASN A 22 25.20 7.66 -6.67
C ASN A 22 25.72 9.09 -6.70
N ALA A 23 26.85 9.32 -7.37
CA ALA A 23 27.31 10.66 -7.73
C ALA A 23 26.51 11.21 -8.91
N HIS A 24 26.73 12.49 -9.25
CA HIS A 24 26.11 13.10 -10.43
C HIS A 24 26.40 12.33 -11.72
N SER A 25 27.66 11.95 -11.92
CA SER A 25 28.10 11.16 -13.08
C SER A 25 27.42 9.81 -13.16
N ASP A 26 27.23 9.13 -12.03
CA ASP A 26 26.61 7.80 -12.00
C ASP A 26 25.13 7.88 -12.40
N MET A 27 24.43 8.93 -11.95
CA MET A 27 23.06 9.20 -12.36
C MET A 27 22.95 9.56 -13.85
N GLU A 28 23.91 10.31 -14.40
CA GLU A 28 23.96 10.60 -15.85
C GLU A 28 24.15 9.32 -16.69
N VAL A 29 24.95 8.37 -16.20
CA VAL A 29 25.09 7.06 -16.85
C VAL A 29 23.76 6.31 -16.86
N LEU A 30 23.01 6.32 -15.75
CA LEU A 30 21.66 5.74 -15.71
C LEU A 30 20.72 6.42 -16.71
N GLU A 31 20.76 7.75 -16.81
CA GLU A 31 19.94 8.50 -17.76
C GLU A 31 20.27 8.15 -19.22
N VAL A 32 21.55 7.98 -19.55
CA VAL A 32 21.98 7.50 -20.87
C VAL A 32 21.48 6.08 -21.12
N GLN A 33 21.66 5.18 -20.15
CA GLN A 33 21.22 3.79 -20.26
C GLN A 33 19.72 3.66 -20.47
N TRP A 34 18.93 4.53 -19.84
CA TRP A 34 17.47 4.57 -19.95
C TRP A 34 16.96 5.44 -21.11
N GLY A 35 17.84 6.03 -21.91
CA GLY A 35 17.44 6.85 -23.06
C GLY A 35 16.77 8.17 -22.70
N ILE A 36 17.00 8.68 -21.49
CA ILE A 36 16.45 9.94 -20.97
C ILE A 36 17.51 11.02 -20.78
N SER A 37 18.73 10.80 -21.27
CA SER A 37 19.84 11.76 -21.23
C SER A 37 19.42 13.14 -21.74
N GLY A 38 19.82 14.19 -21.01
CA GLY A 38 19.52 15.58 -21.33
C GLY A 38 18.13 16.05 -20.90
N ARG A 39 17.30 15.16 -20.32
CA ARG A 39 15.96 15.47 -19.81
C ARG A 39 15.95 15.80 -18.32
N CYS A 40 16.99 15.37 -17.60
CA CYS A 40 17.24 15.75 -16.22
C CYS A 40 18.24 16.93 -16.15
N SER A 41 17.75 18.13 -16.47
CA SER A 41 18.59 19.32 -16.67
C SER A 41 18.97 20.06 -15.38
N GLY A 42 18.52 19.58 -14.22
CA GLY A 42 18.89 20.13 -12.92
C GLY A 42 20.39 20.05 -12.61
N SER A 43 20.98 21.16 -12.15
CA SER A 43 22.39 21.24 -11.72
C SER A 43 22.66 20.70 -10.32
N SER A 44 21.62 20.32 -9.57
CA SER A 44 21.71 19.75 -8.22
C SER A 44 21.11 18.35 -8.17
N LYS A 45 21.56 17.51 -7.21
CA LYS A 45 21.00 16.17 -7.02
C LYS A 45 19.49 16.21 -6.79
N SER A 46 19.00 17.14 -5.97
CA SER A 46 17.58 17.29 -5.70
C SER A 46 16.76 17.63 -6.95
N ALA A 47 17.30 18.48 -7.83
CA ALA A 47 16.65 18.80 -9.10
C ALA A 47 16.62 17.57 -10.02
N ARG A 48 17.72 16.82 -10.10
CA ARG A 48 17.80 15.57 -10.87
C ARG A 48 16.86 14.49 -10.34
N VAL A 49 16.72 14.36 -9.02
CA VAL A 49 15.71 13.49 -8.37
C VAL A 49 14.31 13.88 -8.80
N ALA A 50 13.99 15.17 -8.79
CA ALA A 50 12.67 15.65 -9.19
C ALA A 50 12.39 15.41 -10.68
N ASP A 51 13.37 15.61 -11.56
CA ASP A 51 13.26 15.30 -12.99
C ASP A 51 13.05 13.80 -13.22
N LEU A 52 13.89 12.96 -12.60
CA LEU A 52 13.83 11.51 -12.74
C LEU A 52 12.50 10.95 -12.23
N ALA A 53 12.04 11.40 -11.06
CA ALA A 53 10.76 11.00 -10.50
C ALA A 53 9.58 11.44 -11.36
N ARG A 54 9.63 12.66 -11.94
CA ARG A 54 8.59 13.16 -12.85
C ARG A 54 8.49 12.33 -14.11
N ILE A 55 9.60 12.15 -14.83
CA ILE A 55 9.68 11.35 -16.06
C ILE A 55 9.13 9.94 -15.77
N THR A 56 9.60 9.33 -14.70
CA THR A 56 9.19 7.97 -14.32
C THR A 56 7.71 7.86 -13.92
N ALA A 57 7.15 8.89 -13.29
CA ALA A 57 5.76 8.89 -12.84
C ALA A 57 4.75 9.24 -13.95
N GLU A 58 5.19 9.95 -14.99
CA GLU A 58 4.31 10.52 -16.02
C GLU A 58 4.41 9.78 -17.35
N GLU A 59 5.55 9.15 -17.64
CA GLU A 59 5.79 8.50 -18.94
C GLU A 59 5.69 6.99 -18.84
N GLN A 60 4.89 6.41 -19.75
CA GLN A 60 4.83 4.97 -19.96
C GLN A 60 5.86 4.58 -21.00
N MET A 61 7.11 4.46 -20.57
CA MET A 61 8.19 3.95 -21.40
C MET A 61 8.84 2.72 -20.77
N ASP A 62 9.33 1.85 -21.64
CA ASP A 62 10.19 0.74 -21.26
C ASP A 62 11.65 1.11 -21.48
N VAL A 63 12.51 0.61 -20.60
CA VAL A 63 13.95 0.83 -20.61
C VAL A 63 14.68 -0.51 -20.52
N MET A 64 15.89 -0.57 -21.06
CA MET A 64 16.71 -1.77 -21.04
C MET A 64 17.46 -1.90 -19.71
N THR A 65 17.30 -3.05 -19.05
CA THR A 65 18.11 -3.48 -17.90
C THR A 65 18.84 -4.78 -18.23
N ILE A 66 19.68 -5.26 -17.29
CA ILE A 66 20.31 -6.58 -17.40
C ILE A 66 19.30 -7.74 -17.48
N HIS A 67 18.05 -7.49 -17.08
CA HIS A 67 16.96 -8.46 -17.10
C HIS A 67 16.03 -8.29 -18.32
N GLY A 68 16.36 -7.39 -19.25
CA GLY A 68 15.59 -7.11 -20.46
C GLY A 68 14.85 -5.78 -20.44
N SER A 69 13.85 -5.64 -21.31
CA SER A 69 13.02 -4.45 -21.41
C SER A 69 11.96 -4.46 -20.29
N VAL A 70 11.98 -3.45 -19.43
CA VAL A 70 11.03 -3.30 -18.31
C VAL A 70 10.52 -1.87 -18.23
N PRO A 71 9.34 -1.61 -17.64
CA PRO A 71 8.87 -0.25 -17.41
C PRO A 71 9.88 0.58 -16.62
N ILE A 72 10.07 1.86 -16.97
CA ILE A 72 11.07 2.73 -16.31
C ILE A 72 10.89 2.81 -14.79
N GLY A 73 9.64 2.78 -14.29
CA GLY A 73 9.35 2.73 -12.86
C GLY A 73 9.90 1.47 -12.18
N ARG A 74 9.86 0.33 -12.87
CA ARG A 74 10.45 -0.92 -12.38
C ARG A 74 11.97 -0.84 -12.37
N ALA A 75 12.58 -0.33 -13.43
CA ALA A 75 14.03 -0.15 -13.49
C ALA A 75 14.54 0.78 -12.38
N LEU A 76 13.84 1.89 -12.10
CA LEU A 76 14.20 2.81 -11.03
C LEU A 76 14.13 2.16 -9.65
N VAL A 77 13.05 1.43 -9.37
CA VAL A 77 12.90 0.70 -8.09
C VAL A 77 13.97 -0.39 -7.96
N GLU A 78 14.24 -1.16 -9.01
CA GLU A 78 15.29 -2.20 -8.99
C GLU A 78 16.68 -1.60 -8.80
N ALA A 79 16.96 -0.41 -9.35
CA ALA A 79 18.19 0.31 -9.05
C ALA A 79 18.24 0.75 -7.58
N ALA A 80 17.11 1.21 -7.02
CA ALA A 80 17.03 1.68 -5.65
C ALA A 80 17.22 0.57 -4.60
N ILE A 81 16.66 -0.64 -4.80
CA ILE A 81 16.77 -1.74 -3.82
C ILE A 81 18.20 -2.28 -3.67
N LEU A 82 19.09 -1.99 -4.63
CA LEU A 82 20.52 -2.30 -4.56
C LEU A 82 21.32 -1.33 -3.67
N ALA A 83 20.63 -0.43 -2.95
CA ALA A 83 21.26 0.52 -2.06
C ALA A 83 22.20 -0.15 -1.04
N PRO A 84 23.39 0.43 -0.78
CA PRO A 84 24.32 -0.12 0.21
C PRO A 84 23.76 0.00 1.64
N PRO A 85 24.25 -0.80 2.61
CA PRO A 85 23.73 -0.82 3.98
C PRO A 85 23.63 0.57 4.64
N ARG A 86 24.57 1.47 4.35
CA ARG A 86 24.55 2.87 4.86
C ARG A 86 23.32 3.68 4.44
N VAL A 87 22.72 3.36 3.29
CA VAL A 87 21.51 4.02 2.77
C VAL A 87 20.26 3.35 3.33
N LYS A 88 20.29 2.06 3.65
CA LYS A 88 19.13 1.34 4.21
C LYS A 88 18.66 1.87 5.58
N SER A 89 19.48 2.66 6.27
CA SER A 89 19.10 3.34 7.52
C SER A 89 18.48 4.72 7.34
N THR A 90 18.38 5.25 6.12
CA THR A 90 17.95 6.63 5.87
C THR A 90 16.43 6.78 5.85
N LEU A 91 15.95 8.03 5.84
CA LEU A 91 14.52 8.31 5.69
C LEU A 91 14.03 7.94 4.29
N ALA A 92 14.83 8.17 3.24
CA ALA A 92 14.48 7.82 1.87
C ALA A 92 14.22 6.31 1.73
N TRP A 93 15.06 5.48 2.34
CA TRP A 93 14.85 4.03 2.36
C TRP A 93 13.55 3.63 3.05
N ARG A 94 13.26 4.19 4.23
CA ARG A 94 12.01 3.92 4.95
C ARG A 94 10.77 4.29 4.13
N LYS A 95 10.80 5.43 3.42
CA LYS A 95 9.73 5.81 2.50
C LYS A 95 9.59 4.83 1.33
N LEU A 96 10.71 4.37 0.76
CA LEU A 96 10.70 3.40 -0.34
C LEU A 96 10.06 2.09 0.10
N VAL A 97 10.45 1.54 1.26
CA VAL A 97 9.86 0.32 1.82
C VAL A 97 8.35 0.50 2.04
N ALA A 98 7.93 1.59 2.69
CA ALA A 98 6.51 1.88 2.91
C ALA A 98 5.72 1.98 1.59
N GLY A 99 6.27 2.67 0.59
CA GLY A 99 5.68 2.79 -0.74
C GLY A 99 5.56 1.45 -1.47
N LEU A 100 6.60 0.61 -1.42
CA LEU A 100 6.57 -0.73 -2.00
C LEU A 100 5.49 -1.61 -1.38
N ARG A 101 5.35 -1.59 -0.04
CA ARG A 101 4.29 -2.33 0.65
C ARG A 101 2.90 -1.87 0.22
N PHE A 102 2.74 -0.56 0.02
CA PHE A 102 1.50 0.03 -0.50
C PHE A 102 1.20 -0.43 -1.94
N ASP A 103 2.24 -0.56 -2.76
CA ASP A 103 2.16 -1.11 -4.12
C ASP A 103 2.06 -2.65 -4.14
N GLY A 104 2.01 -3.31 -2.98
CA GLY A 104 1.90 -4.77 -2.85
C GLY A 104 3.21 -5.53 -3.11
N TYR A 105 4.35 -4.91 -2.85
CA TYR A 105 5.69 -5.48 -3.02
C TYR A 105 6.49 -5.53 -1.72
N GLU A 106 7.40 -6.49 -1.64
CA GLU A 106 8.38 -6.63 -0.59
C GLU A 106 9.79 -6.83 -1.18
N ILE A 107 10.81 -6.41 -0.42
CA ILE A 107 12.22 -6.63 -0.75
C ILE A 107 12.68 -7.88 0.01
N ILE A 108 13.18 -8.88 -0.70
CA ILE A 108 13.81 -10.07 -0.12
C ILE A 108 15.32 -9.99 -0.38
N GLU A 109 16.11 -10.25 0.67
CA GLU A 109 17.57 -10.38 0.59
C GLU A 109 17.94 -11.83 0.89
N ASP A 110 18.43 -12.53 -0.14
CA ASP A 110 18.94 -13.89 0.02
C ASP A 110 20.46 -13.87 0.04
N GLN A 111 21.06 -14.41 1.08
CA GLN A 111 22.51 -14.62 1.17
C GLN A 111 22.82 -16.04 0.70
N ALA A 112 23.50 -16.16 -0.43
CA ALA A 112 24.04 -17.42 -0.89
C ALA A 112 25.55 -17.45 -0.65
N GLU A 113 26.08 -18.61 -0.23
CA GLU A 113 27.52 -18.83 -0.32
C GLU A 113 27.92 -18.86 -1.79
N SER A 114 28.73 -17.90 -2.20
CA SER A 114 29.31 -17.88 -3.53
C SER A 114 30.31 -19.02 -3.63
N LEU A 115 30.25 -19.75 -4.75
CA LEU A 115 31.27 -20.72 -5.13
C LEU A 115 32.61 -20.04 -5.47
N ALA A 116 32.64 -18.70 -5.54
CA ALA A 116 33.85 -17.92 -5.74
C ALA A 116 34.67 -17.87 -4.43
N VAL A 117 35.80 -18.55 -4.45
CA VAL A 117 36.85 -18.43 -3.43
C VAL A 117 37.57 -17.10 -3.67
N ASN A 118 37.58 -16.20 -2.69
CA ASN A 118 38.39 -14.99 -2.81
C ASN A 118 39.89 -15.35 -2.85
N GLN A 119 40.76 -14.44 -3.32
CA GLN A 119 42.22 -14.70 -3.45
C GLN A 119 42.92 -15.15 -2.15
N TRP A 120 42.24 -15.10 -1.01
CA TRP A 120 42.73 -15.44 0.33
C TRP A 120 42.01 -16.64 0.96
N GLY A 121 41.25 -17.43 0.18
CA GLY A 121 40.70 -18.72 0.63
C GLY A 121 39.40 -18.66 1.45
N GLY A 122 38.76 -17.49 1.56
CA GLY A 122 37.45 -17.33 2.18
C GLY A 122 36.31 -17.47 1.16
N SER A 123 35.19 -18.05 1.60
CA SER A 123 33.93 -18.03 0.84
C SER A 123 33.44 -16.58 0.72
N GLN A 124 33.14 -16.12 -0.49
CA GLN A 124 32.36 -14.90 -0.64
C GLN A 124 30.88 -15.20 -0.37
N THR A 125 30.19 -14.33 0.36
CA THR A 125 28.73 -14.36 0.44
C THR A 125 28.19 -13.42 -0.63
N GLU A 126 27.37 -13.95 -1.54
CA GLU A 126 26.69 -13.18 -2.57
C GLU A 126 25.29 -12.87 -2.06
N THR A 127 25.02 -11.59 -1.78
CA THR A 127 23.69 -11.13 -1.39
C THR A 127 22.90 -10.78 -2.65
N THR A 128 21.86 -11.55 -2.95
CA THR A 128 20.91 -11.23 -4.01
C THR A 128 19.72 -10.49 -3.41
N VAL A 129 19.39 -9.33 -3.97
CA VAL A 129 18.22 -8.54 -3.56
C VAL A 129 17.15 -8.65 -4.63
N ARG A 130 15.93 -9.02 -4.25
CA ARG A 130 14.82 -9.24 -5.17
C ARG A 130 13.56 -8.53 -4.71
N LEU A 131 12.84 -7.95 -5.67
CA LEU A 131 11.52 -7.38 -5.43
C LEU A 131 10.44 -8.42 -5.76
N VAL A 132 9.67 -8.83 -4.76
CA VAL A 132 8.60 -9.82 -4.88
C VAL A 132 7.23 -9.18 -4.66
N ARG A 133 6.19 -9.71 -5.31
CA ARG A 133 4.81 -9.35 -4.97
C ARG A 133 4.42 -10.04 -3.67
N MET A 134 3.74 -9.32 -2.79
CA MET A 134 3.17 -9.89 -1.56
C MET A 134 2.02 -10.86 -1.85
N LEU A 135 1.27 -10.62 -2.93
CA LEU A 135 0.13 -11.44 -3.35
C LEU A 135 0.26 -11.84 -4.83
N PRO A 136 -0.38 -12.96 -5.26
CA PRO A 136 -0.41 -13.38 -6.66
C PRO A 136 -0.88 -12.26 -7.60
N SER A 137 -0.23 -12.11 -8.75
CA SER A 137 -0.50 -11.03 -9.71
C SER A 137 -1.62 -11.32 -10.70
N ASP A 138 -2.06 -12.57 -10.78
CA ASP A 138 -3.06 -13.08 -11.72
C ASP A 138 -4.49 -13.12 -11.15
N LEU A 139 -4.66 -12.82 -9.86
CA LEU A 139 -5.96 -12.82 -9.19
C LEU A 139 -6.60 -11.42 -9.21
N PRO A 140 -7.77 -11.23 -9.86
CA PRO A 140 -8.42 -9.93 -9.94
C PRO A 140 -8.78 -9.36 -8.57
N GLY A 141 -8.47 -8.07 -8.35
CA GLY A 141 -8.80 -7.37 -7.12
C GLY A 141 -7.88 -7.67 -5.93
N LEU A 142 -6.74 -8.35 -6.14
CA LEU A 142 -5.64 -8.39 -5.18
C LEU A 142 -4.64 -7.24 -5.35
N ASP A 143 -4.79 -6.42 -6.40
CA ASP A 143 -4.06 -5.16 -6.51
C ASP A 143 -4.67 -4.12 -5.55
N PHE A 144 -3.89 -3.75 -4.53
CA PHE A 144 -4.35 -2.83 -3.49
C PHE A 144 -4.74 -1.45 -4.05
N ARG A 145 -4.12 -1.01 -5.15
CA ARG A 145 -4.43 0.29 -5.76
C ARG A 145 -5.77 0.27 -6.46
N GLU A 146 -6.09 -0.84 -7.13
CA GLU A 146 -7.42 -1.03 -7.70
C GLU A 146 -8.47 -1.07 -6.59
N ALA A 147 -8.19 -1.77 -5.49
CA ALA A 147 -9.09 -1.85 -4.35
C ALA A 147 -9.31 -0.48 -3.69
N GLU A 148 -8.25 0.29 -3.42
CA GLU A 148 -8.34 1.65 -2.87
C GLU A 148 -9.11 2.59 -3.81
N SER A 149 -8.73 2.65 -5.09
CA SER A 149 -9.36 3.56 -6.07
C SER A 149 -10.85 3.26 -6.23
N GLU A 150 -11.21 1.98 -6.25
CA GLU A 150 -12.61 1.57 -6.31
C GLU A 150 -13.35 1.88 -5.01
N VAL A 151 -12.72 1.66 -3.85
CA VAL A 151 -13.31 2.01 -2.55
C VAL A 151 -13.56 3.51 -2.46
N GLU A 152 -12.60 4.37 -2.80
CA GLU A 152 -12.79 5.82 -2.83
C GLU A 152 -13.94 6.22 -3.76
N LEU A 153 -14.00 5.64 -4.97
CA LEU A 153 -15.05 5.92 -5.94
C LEU A 153 -16.44 5.50 -5.45
N LEU A 154 -16.54 4.35 -4.77
CA LEU A 154 -17.80 3.89 -4.20
C LEU A 154 -18.23 4.74 -3.00
N LEU A 155 -17.30 5.13 -2.13
CA LEU A 155 -17.58 6.03 -1.00
C LEU A 155 -18.10 7.38 -1.51
N ASP A 156 -17.41 7.96 -2.49
CA ASP A 156 -17.78 9.25 -3.09
C ASP A 156 -19.16 9.18 -3.77
N ARG A 157 -19.38 8.15 -4.62
CA ARG A 157 -20.66 7.93 -5.30
C ARG A 157 -21.85 7.88 -4.35
N HIS A 158 -21.69 7.27 -3.18
CA HIS A 158 -22.76 7.08 -2.20
C HIS A 158 -22.78 8.17 -1.11
N GLY A 159 -21.93 9.19 -1.22
CA GLY A 159 -21.88 10.32 -0.28
C GLY A 159 -21.32 9.98 1.10
N PHE A 160 -20.54 8.89 1.22
CA PHE A 160 -19.95 8.41 2.47
C PHE A 160 -18.69 9.21 2.84
N SER A 161 -18.88 10.50 3.04
CA SER A 161 -17.81 11.49 3.20
C SER A 161 -16.99 11.30 4.49
N VAL A 162 -17.59 10.80 5.57
CA VAL A 162 -16.88 10.57 6.84
C VAL A 162 -15.91 9.41 6.68
N ALA A 163 -16.38 8.28 6.16
CA ALA A 163 -15.54 7.14 5.83
C ALA A 163 -14.42 7.51 4.84
N LEU A 164 -14.73 8.25 3.77
CA LEU A 164 -13.72 8.70 2.80
C LEU A 164 -12.62 9.55 3.45
N GLY A 165 -13.00 10.46 4.37
CA GLY A 165 -12.04 11.26 5.14
C GLY A 165 -11.09 10.39 5.97
N HIS A 166 -11.61 9.39 6.68
CA HIS A 166 -10.78 8.48 7.48
C HIS A 166 -9.88 7.58 6.63
N LEU A 167 -10.36 7.11 5.47
CA LEU A 167 -9.53 6.34 4.54
C LEU A 167 -8.33 7.16 4.08
N ARG A 168 -8.55 8.41 3.64
CA ARG A 168 -7.47 9.30 3.21
C ARG A 168 -6.49 9.63 4.33
N GLN A 169 -6.98 9.82 5.56
CA GLN A 169 -6.13 10.00 6.75
C GLN A 169 -5.26 8.77 7.00
N ALA A 170 -5.84 7.57 6.92
CA ALA A 170 -5.13 6.31 7.10
C ALA A 170 -4.01 6.13 6.08
N VAL A 171 -4.31 6.33 4.80
CA VAL A 171 -3.34 6.23 3.69
C VAL A 171 -2.22 7.27 3.84
N ALA A 172 -2.57 8.51 4.17
CA ALA A 172 -1.60 9.57 4.38
C ALA A 172 -0.68 9.29 5.59
N ALA A 173 -1.21 8.78 6.69
CA ALA A 173 -0.40 8.38 7.84
C ALA A 173 0.50 7.17 7.52
N PHE A 174 -0.04 6.17 6.85
CA PHE A 174 0.69 4.96 6.45
C PHE A 174 1.88 5.31 5.55
N SER A 175 1.66 6.14 4.53
CA SER A 175 2.71 6.60 3.62
C SER A 175 3.84 7.38 4.31
N ARG A 176 3.58 8.02 5.45
CA ARG A 176 4.60 8.72 6.25
C ARG A 176 5.30 7.83 7.29
N GLY A 177 4.94 6.55 7.37
CA GLY A 177 5.46 5.67 8.42
C GLY A 177 4.84 5.86 9.80
N GLU A 178 3.70 6.57 9.88
CA GLU A 178 3.01 6.88 11.14
C GLU A 178 2.05 5.74 11.52
N TRP A 179 2.58 4.55 11.83
CA TRP A 179 1.81 3.31 11.97
C TRP A 179 0.63 3.40 12.94
N SER A 180 0.82 4.03 14.10
CA SER A 180 -0.25 4.19 15.07
C SER A 180 -1.35 5.15 14.59
N SER A 181 -0.97 6.23 13.92
CA SER A 181 -1.93 7.18 13.31
C SER A 181 -2.74 6.49 12.21
N ALA A 182 -2.07 5.71 11.36
CA ALA A 182 -2.72 4.90 10.33
C ALA A 182 -3.71 3.92 10.94
N ASN A 183 -3.32 3.18 11.98
CA ASN A 183 -4.17 2.21 12.67
C ASN A 183 -5.40 2.84 13.32
N GLY A 184 -5.24 4.01 13.96
CA GLY A 184 -6.35 4.78 14.51
C GLY A 184 -7.35 5.21 13.42
N ALA A 185 -6.85 5.72 12.30
CA ALA A 185 -7.68 6.14 11.18
C ALA A 185 -8.36 4.93 10.48
N LEU A 186 -7.70 3.79 10.35
CA LEU A 186 -8.28 2.56 9.77
C LEU A 186 -9.44 2.02 10.61
N ARG A 187 -9.33 2.08 11.94
CA ARG A 187 -10.44 1.72 12.83
C ARG A 187 -11.65 2.62 12.58
N ASN A 188 -11.43 3.94 12.55
CA ASN A 188 -12.51 4.90 12.30
C ASN A 188 -13.12 4.71 10.90
N PHE A 189 -12.29 4.45 9.89
CA PHE A 189 -12.76 4.13 8.54
C PHE A 189 -13.69 2.91 8.55
N TYR A 190 -13.25 1.81 9.18
CA TYR A 190 -14.01 0.57 9.27
C TYR A 190 -15.37 0.75 9.93
N GLU A 191 -15.42 1.53 11.01
CA GLU A 191 -16.67 1.86 11.70
C GLU A 191 -17.56 2.79 10.87
N SER A 192 -17.00 3.85 10.29
CA SER A 192 -17.76 4.89 9.61
C SER A 192 -18.49 4.36 8.37
N TYR A 193 -17.86 3.57 7.50
CA TYR A 193 -18.57 3.10 6.30
C TYR A 193 -19.72 2.16 6.65
N LEU A 194 -19.60 1.32 7.70
CA LEU A 194 -20.70 0.47 8.16
C LEU A 194 -21.84 1.30 8.74
N ASN A 195 -21.51 2.34 9.50
CA ASN A 195 -22.49 3.25 10.07
C ASN A 195 -23.23 4.04 8.98
N GLU A 196 -22.50 4.55 7.99
CA GLU A 196 -23.08 5.30 6.86
C GLU A 196 -23.94 4.38 5.98
N ILE A 197 -23.54 3.12 5.73
CA ILE A 197 -24.39 2.11 5.07
C ILE A 197 -25.68 1.88 5.86
N ALA A 198 -25.61 1.74 7.19
CA ALA A 198 -26.80 1.52 8.03
C ALA A 198 -27.78 2.70 7.92
N VAL A 199 -27.27 3.93 8.05
CA VAL A 199 -28.07 5.15 7.88
C VAL A 199 -28.69 5.20 6.48
N ALA A 200 -27.90 4.94 5.44
CA ALA A 200 -28.38 4.95 4.07
C ALA A 200 -29.49 3.89 3.86
N LEU A 201 -29.37 2.71 4.46
CA LEU A 201 -30.39 1.66 4.37
C LEU A 201 -31.63 1.91 5.25
N GLY A 202 -31.67 3.00 6.01
CA GLY A 202 -32.87 3.45 6.74
C GLY A 202 -32.78 3.33 8.26
N TYR A 203 -31.59 3.15 8.84
CA TYR A 203 -31.43 3.26 10.28
C TYR A 203 -31.63 4.71 10.75
N ALA A 204 -32.66 4.95 11.55
CA ALA A 204 -33.09 6.29 11.96
C ALA A 204 -33.00 6.56 13.48
N GLU A 205 -32.60 5.55 14.27
CA GLU A 205 -32.50 5.67 15.72
C GLU A 205 -31.17 6.33 16.12
N ASP A 206 -31.16 7.02 17.27
CA ASP A 206 -29.92 7.43 17.91
C ASP A 206 -29.33 6.22 18.64
N GLY A 207 -28.36 5.56 18.00
CA GLY A 207 -27.73 4.38 18.54
C GLY A 207 -26.26 4.28 18.17
N ASP A 208 -25.54 3.53 18.99
CA ASP A 208 -24.11 3.31 18.85
C ASP A 208 -23.77 2.48 17.60
N GLY A 209 -22.47 2.33 17.31
CA GLY A 209 -22.01 1.53 16.17
C GLY A 209 -22.46 0.07 16.24
N LYS A 210 -22.71 -0.48 17.43
CA LYS A 210 -23.21 -1.85 17.58
C LYS A 210 -24.68 -1.94 17.14
N ALA A 211 -25.52 -1.01 17.56
CA ALA A 211 -26.92 -0.96 17.15
C ALA A 211 -27.08 -0.86 15.64
N LYS A 212 -26.26 -0.04 14.97
CA LYS A 212 -26.20 0.07 13.51
C LYS A 212 -25.80 -1.25 12.83
N ARG A 213 -24.81 -1.97 13.36
CA ARG A 213 -24.43 -3.29 12.84
C ARG A 213 -25.52 -4.35 13.05
N ASP A 214 -26.17 -4.34 14.22
CA ASP A 214 -27.31 -5.23 14.49
C ASP A 214 -28.48 -4.97 13.53
N TYR A 215 -28.74 -3.69 13.22
CA TYR A 215 -29.73 -3.33 12.20
C TYR A 215 -29.38 -3.92 10.83
N LEU A 216 -28.13 -3.79 10.37
CA LEU A 216 -27.70 -4.33 9.08
C LEU A 216 -27.86 -5.86 8.98
N GLY A 217 -27.72 -6.58 10.09
CA GLY A 217 -27.95 -8.03 10.15
C GLY A 217 -29.43 -8.44 10.26
N ARG A 218 -30.31 -7.55 10.73
CA ARG A 218 -31.74 -7.83 10.96
C ARG A 218 -32.68 -7.36 9.87
N LEU A 219 -32.19 -6.62 8.88
CA LEU A 219 -32.98 -6.22 7.71
C LEU A 219 -33.70 -7.44 7.09
N GLN A 220 -34.93 -7.26 6.60
CA GLN A 220 -35.70 -8.33 5.95
C GLN A 220 -34.93 -8.97 4.78
N SER A 221 -34.18 -8.15 4.04
CA SER A 221 -33.06 -8.59 3.21
C SER A 221 -31.77 -8.17 3.93
N PRO A 222 -31.11 -9.07 4.70
CA PRO A 222 -29.94 -8.74 5.49
C PRO A 222 -28.83 -8.15 4.61
N PHE A 223 -28.18 -7.11 5.11
CA PHE A 223 -26.97 -6.60 4.47
C PHE A 223 -25.74 -7.38 4.94
N LEU A 224 -25.65 -7.63 6.25
CA LEU A 224 -24.65 -8.53 6.83
C LEU A 224 -25.23 -9.94 6.91
N LEU A 225 -24.53 -10.89 6.31
CA LEU A 225 -25.03 -12.24 6.05
C LEU A 225 -24.58 -13.22 7.13
N THR A 226 -25.55 -13.88 7.76
CA THR A 226 -25.27 -14.92 8.75
C THR A 226 -24.61 -16.16 8.13
N ASP A 227 -24.97 -16.52 6.91
CA ASP A 227 -24.38 -17.68 6.20
C ASP A 227 -22.89 -17.50 5.91
N TYR A 228 -22.41 -16.25 5.85
CA TYR A 228 -21.00 -15.91 5.68
C TYR A 228 -20.31 -15.56 7.01
N ASN A 229 -20.99 -15.80 8.14
CA ASN A 229 -20.54 -15.44 9.48
C ASN A 229 -20.24 -13.95 9.64
N GLU A 230 -20.81 -13.05 8.83
CA GLU A 230 -20.55 -11.62 8.94
C GLU A 230 -21.17 -11.02 10.20
N TRP A 231 -22.38 -11.48 10.52
CA TRP A 231 -23.13 -11.08 11.70
C TRP A 231 -24.04 -12.23 12.18
N HIS A 232 -24.30 -12.29 13.49
CA HIS A 232 -25.22 -13.26 14.08
C HIS A 232 -25.94 -12.68 15.30
N ALA A 233 -27.24 -12.95 15.43
CA ALA A 233 -28.06 -12.44 16.54
C ALA A 233 -27.61 -12.95 17.93
N ASN A 234 -27.14 -14.18 18.01
CA ASN A 234 -26.45 -14.72 19.19
C ASN A 234 -24.97 -14.28 19.19
N ASN A 235 -24.62 -13.40 20.12
CA ASN A 235 -23.27 -12.84 20.30
C ASN A 235 -22.21 -13.87 20.74
N GLN A 236 -22.61 -15.08 21.13
CA GLN A 236 -21.69 -16.17 21.46
C GLN A 236 -21.14 -16.88 20.23
N LYS A 237 -21.79 -16.73 19.05
CA LYS A 237 -21.25 -17.29 17.82
C LYS A 237 -20.17 -16.37 17.23
N PRO A 238 -19.16 -16.93 16.55
CA PRO A 238 -18.17 -16.14 15.82
C PRO A 238 -18.85 -15.21 14.81
N GLN A 239 -18.40 -13.95 14.78
CA GLN A 239 -18.90 -12.93 13.88
C GLN A 239 -17.71 -12.19 13.28
N TYR A 240 -17.52 -12.30 11.98
CA TYR A 240 -16.41 -11.71 11.25
C TYR A 240 -16.38 -10.19 11.43
N VAL A 241 -17.50 -9.49 11.29
CA VAL A 241 -17.51 -8.01 11.38
C VAL A 241 -17.08 -7.54 12.77
N GLN A 242 -17.57 -8.21 13.82
CA GLN A 242 -17.21 -7.91 15.20
C GLN A 242 -15.78 -8.37 15.52
N GLY A 243 -15.34 -9.52 14.99
CA GLY A 243 -13.99 -10.03 15.15
C GLY A 243 -12.95 -9.11 14.52
N LEU A 244 -13.22 -8.60 13.33
CA LEU A 244 -12.37 -7.62 12.66
C LEU A 244 -12.35 -6.29 13.42
N MET A 245 -13.50 -5.81 13.92
CA MET A 245 -13.54 -4.63 14.80
C MET A 245 -12.64 -4.83 16.04
N ASN A 246 -12.76 -6.00 16.68
CA ASN A 246 -11.93 -6.35 17.83
C ASN A 246 -10.44 -6.45 17.44
N ARG A 247 -10.11 -6.90 16.22
CA ARG A 247 -8.74 -6.93 15.70
C ARG A 247 -8.15 -5.53 15.47
N MET A 248 -9.00 -4.54 15.21
CA MET A 248 -8.62 -3.14 15.03
C MET A 248 -8.47 -2.36 16.35
N HIS A 249 -9.01 -2.87 17.46
CA HIS A 249 -8.98 -2.19 18.77
C HIS A 249 -7.61 -2.12 19.45
N PRO A 250 -6.85 -3.23 19.59
CA PRO A 250 -5.55 -3.21 20.24
C PRO A 250 -4.59 -2.24 19.58
N HIS A 251 -3.83 -1.50 20.39
CA HIS A 251 -2.69 -0.68 19.97
C HIS A 251 -2.96 0.35 18.87
N GLY A 252 -4.22 0.75 18.64
CA GLY A 252 -4.61 1.66 17.55
C GLY A 252 -3.86 2.99 17.58
N GLY A 253 -4.32 3.95 18.38
CA GLY A 253 -3.76 5.32 18.43
C GLY A 253 -2.64 5.56 19.45
N HIS A 254 -2.03 4.51 20.03
CA HIS A 254 -0.98 4.65 21.04
C HIS A 254 0.43 4.59 20.41
N PRO A 255 1.20 5.70 20.46
CA PRO A 255 2.57 5.74 19.94
C PRO A 255 3.44 4.65 20.58
N GLY A 256 4.19 3.92 19.75
CA GLY A 256 5.17 2.92 20.20
C GLY A 256 4.66 1.48 20.35
N LEU A 257 3.36 1.21 20.10
CA LEU A 257 2.80 -0.15 20.16
C LEU A 257 2.37 -0.73 18.80
N SER A 258 2.39 0.10 17.75
CA SER A 258 2.06 -0.30 16.39
C SER A 258 3.32 -0.52 15.58
N GLU A 259 3.47 -1.72 15.05
CA GLU A 259 4.55 -2.09 14.13
C GLU A 259 4.09 -2.02 12.67
N GLU A 260 5.06 -1.87 11.76
CA GLU A 260 4.81 -1.71 10.33
C GLU A 260 4.05 -2.89 9.72
N GLU A 261 4.36 -4.12 10.14
CA GLU A 261 3.71 -5.33 9.66
C GLU A 261 2.23 -5.38 10.06
N ASP A 262 1.92 -5.05 11.32
CA ASP A 262 0.54 -4.97 11.81
C ASP A 262 -0.25 -3.89 11.07
N ALA A 263 0.35 -2.71 10.87
CA ALA A 263 -0.28 -1.64 10.10
C ALA A 263 -0.55 -2.03 8.64
N THR A 264 0.40 -2.76 8.02
CA THR A 264 0.26 -3.25 6.65
C THR A 264 -0.90 -4.23 6.57
N PHE A 265 -0.95 -5.23 7.46
CA PHE A 265 -2.05 -6.18 7.54
C PHE A 265 -3.41 -5.49 7.71
N ARG A 266 -3.50 -4.52 8.64
CA ARG A 266 -4.75 -3.80 8.91
C ARG A 266 -5.22 -2.98 7.72
N LEU A 267 -4.31 -2.31 7.02
CA LEU A 267 -4.63 -1.56 5.81
C LEU A 267 -5.21 -2.49 4.75
N GLN A 268 -4.49 -3.58 4.45
CA GLN A 268 -4.86 -4.54 3.41
C GLN A 268 -6.21 -5.20 3.70
N ILE A 269 -6.42 -5.73 4.90
CA ILE A 269 -7.69 -6.38 5.25
C ILE A 269 -8.85 -5.37 5.25
N SER A 270 -8.60 -4.12 5.66
CA SER A 270 -9.65 -3.07 5.64
C SER A 270 -10.08 -2.74 4.22
N LEU A 271 -9.14 -2.57 3.29
CA LEU A 271 -9.44 -2.27 1.89
C LEU A 271 -10.23 -3.40 1.23
N VAL A 272 -9.79 -4.66 1.40
CA VAL A 272 -10.48 -5.83 0.86
C VAL A 272 -11.91 -5.95 1.43
N THR A 273 -12.06 -5.73 2.73
CA THR A 273 -13.36 -5.82 3.41
C THR A 273 -14.31 -4.70 3.00
N ALA A 274 -13.82 -3.46 2.98
CA ALA A 274 -14.60 -2.31 2.55
C ALA A 274 -15.09 -2.48 1.11
N ARG A 275 -14.21 -2.95 0.21
CA ARG A 275 -14.56 -3.23 -1.18
C ARG A 275 -15.70 -4.24 -1.30
N LEU A 276 -15.66 -5.33 -0.54
CA LEU A 276 -16.73 -6.33 -0.51
C LEU A 276 -18.07 -5.70 -0.14
N PHE A 277 -18.11 -4.94 0.95
CA PHE A 277 -19.36 -4.36 1.47
C PHE A 277 -19.86 -3.19 0.61
N LEU A 278 -18.98 -2.31 0.16
CA LEU A 278 -19.36 -1.19 -0.69
C LEU A 278 -19.88 -1.66 -2.06
N ARG A 279 -19.29 -2.70 -2.67
CA ARG A 279 -19.85 -3.31 -3.88
C ARG A 279 -21.21 -3.93 -3.65
N ARG A 280 -21.40 -4.61 -2.51
CA ARG A 280 -22.70 -5.17 -2.14
C ARG A 280 -23.75 -4.07 -1.97
N PHE A 281 -23.37 -2.95 -1.37
CA PHE A 281 -24.23 -1.80 -1.20
C PHE A 281 -24.58 -1.16 -2.55
N ASP A 282 -23.58 -0.94 -3.41
CA ASP A 282 -23.75 -0.38 -4.76
C ASP A 282 -24.73 -1.21 -5.59
N ARG A 283 -24.58 -2.54 -5.61
CA ARG A 283 -25.53 -3.46 -6.29
C ARG A 283 -26.94 -3.45 -5.72
N ARG A 284 -27.11 -3.07 -4.45
CA ARG A 284 -28.42 -2.97 -3.80
C ARG A 284 -29.11 -1.63 -4.10
N ARG A 285 -28.34 -0.62 -4.49
CA ARG A 285 -28.81 0.73 -4.85
C ARG A 285 -29.01 0.93 -6.35
N ALA A 286 -28.24 0.21 -7.17
CA ALA A 286 -28.43 0.11 -8.62
C ALA A 286 -29.74 -0.62 -8.96
#